data_AF-A0A423JGJ6-F1
#
_entry.id   AF-A0A423JGJ6-F1
#
_cell.length_a   1.000
_cell.length_b   1.000
_cell.length_c   1.000
_cell.angle_alpha   90.00
_cell.angle_beta   90.00
_cell.angle_gamma   90.00
#
_symmetry.space_group_name_H-M   'P 1'
#
loop_
_entity.id
_entity.type
_entity.pdbx_description
1 polymer ?
#
loop_
_entity_poly.entity_id
_entity_poly.type
_entity_poly.pdbx_seq_one_letter_code
_entity_poly.pdbx_strand_id
1 'polypeptide(L)'
;MLEVVVDRDSVHAGDDMHSHETSINVEATATLRVLLDKVQTMGYLPGIRGGEATWIICTSEKPIGVLAQQWSEPKLTVPADCMVGEYFASIEPRLLFRYWCQKNPDQVFDHIKVGNEPPPVY
;
A
#
# COMPACT_ATOMS: atom_id res chain seq x y z
N MET A 1 21.09 0.86 2.91
CA MET A 1 20.15 0.51 1.83
C MET A 1 19.48 -0.84 2.09
N LEU A 2 18.15 -0.82 2.10
CA LEU A 2 17.23 -1.95 2.12
C LEU A 2 16.47 -1.95 0.79
N GLU A 3 16.37 -3.10 0.15
CA GLU A 3 15.51 -3.30 -1.01
C GLU A 3 14.14 -3.75 -0.54
N VAL A 4 13.10 -3.00 -0.92
CA VAL A 4 11.70 -3.32 -0.62
C VAL A 4 11.00 -3.69 -1.92
N VAL A 5 10.50 -4.92 -1.99
CA VAL A 5 9.69 -5.39 -3.11
C VAL A 5 8.30 -4.76 -2.99
N VAL A 6 7.80 -4.22 -4.09
CA VAL A 6 6.49 -3.60 -4.15
C VAL A 6 5.70 -4.23 -5.29
N ASP A 7 4.50 -4.70 -4.99
CA ASP A 7 3.60 -5.33 -5.96
C ASP A 7 2.20 -4.70 -5.84
N ARG A 8 1.35 -4.84 -6.87
CA ARG A 8 -0.01 -4.33 -6.84
C ARG A 8 -0.98 -5.24 -7.59
N ASP A 9 -2.22 -5.25 -7.13
CA ASP A 9 -3.31 -5.90 -7.86
C ASP A 9 -3.60 -5.17 -9.18
N SER A 10 -4.14 -5.93 -10.13
CA SER A 10 -4.63 -5.42 -11.40
C SER A 10 -5.95 -4.68 -11.22
N VAL A 11 -6.16 -3.61 -12.00
CA VAL A 11 -7.36 -2.75 -11.93
C VAL A 11 -8.38 -3.04 -13.02
N HIS A 12 -8.00 -3.79 -14.06
CA HIS A 12 -8.85 -4.14 -15.19
C HIS A 12 -8.64 -5.60 -15.61
N ALA A 13 -9.72 -6.28 -16.02
CA ALA A 13 -9.73 -7.68 -16.48
C ALA A 13 -8.93 -7.93 -17.79
N GLY A 14 -8.23 -6.93 -18.32
CA GLY A 14 -7.40 -7.00 -19.53
C GLY A 14 -5.94 -6.62 -19.32
N ASP A 15 -5.51 -6.32 -18.09
CA ASP A 15 -4.12 -5.97 -17.74
C ASP A 15 -3.25 -7.22 -17.44
N ASP A 16 -3.86 -8.42 -17.43
CA ASP A 16 -3.26 -9.61 -16.81
C ASP A 16 -2.49 -10.48 -17.80
N MET A 17 -1.19 -10.26 -17.85
CA MET A 17 -0.25 -11.35 -18.19
C MET A 17 1.02 -11.39 -17.31
N HIS A 18 1.26 -10.38 -16.47
CA HIS A 18 2.47 -10.29 -15.65
C HIS A 18 2.20 -9.67 -14.27
N SER A 19 2.97 -10.10 -13.28
CA SER A 19 3.08 -9.40 -11.98
C SER A 19 3.56 -7.97 -12.23
N HIS A 20 3.05 -7.03 -11.44
CA HIS A 20 3.43 -5.61 -11.50
C HIS A 20 4.68 -5.32 -10.65
N GLU A 21 5.28 -6.35 -10.08
CA GLU A 21 6.38 -6.27 -9.12
C GLU A 21 7.51 -5.36 -9.57
N THR A 22 7.92 -4.48 -8.65
CA THR A 22 9.10 -3.63 -8.75
C THR A 22 9.83 -3.61 -7.42
N SER A 23 11.03 -3.03 -7.39
CA SER A 23 11.83 -2.94 -6.18
C SER A 23 12.25 -1.49 -5.92
N ILE A 24 12.04 -1.04 -4.68
CA ILE A 24 12.41 0.30 -4.23
C ILE A 24 13.57 0.18 -3.26
N ASN A 25 14.66 0.86 -3.62
CA ASN A 25 15.83 1.01 -2.78
C ASN A 25 15.64 2.20 -1.82
N VAL A 26 15.70 1.93 -0.53
CA VAL A 26 15.47 2.92 0.53
C VAL A 26 16.51 2.76 1.66
N GLU A 27 16.87 3.85 2.32
CA GLU A 27 17.77 3.74 3.48
C GLU A 27 17.04 3.03 4.63
N ALA A 28 17.74 2.15 5.35
CA ALA A 28 17.15 1.40 6.45
C ALA A 28 16.63 2.30 7.58
N THR A 29 17.22 3.49 7.71
CA THR A 29 16.83 4.54 8.68
C THR A 29 15.73 5.47 8.17
N ALA A 30 15.31 5.35 6.90
CA ALA A 30 14.17 6.10 6.39
C ALA A 30 12.88 5.58 7.01
N THR A 31 11.85 6.42 7.07
CA THR A 31 10.57 6.04 7.66
C THR A 31 9.64 5.36 6.65
N LEU A 32 8.63 4.63 7.14
CA LEU A 32 7.56 4.09 6.30
C LEU A 32 6.87 5.19 5.48
N ARG A 33 6.71 6.40 6.04
CA ARG A 33 6.18 7.56 5.30
C ARG A 33 7.01 7.86 4.06
N VAL A 34 8.35 7.89 4.17
CA VAL A 34 9.25 8.14 3.02
C VAL A 34 9.14 7.03 1.97
N LEU A 35 9.02 5.77 2.40
CA LEU A 35 8.83 4.65 1.47
C LEU A 35 7.52 4.80 0.68
N LEU A 36 6.41 5.13 1.34
CA LEU A 36 5.11 5.29 0.68
C LEU A 36 5.03 6.55 -0.18
N ASP A 37 5.73 7.62 0.20
CA ASP A 37 5.91 8.81 -0.64
C ASP A 37 6.65 8.46 -1.94
N LYS A 38 7.72 7.65 -1.87
CA LYS A 38 8.40 7.13 -3.06
C LYS A 38 7.47 6.34 -3.98
N VAL A 39 6.64 5.46 -3.43
CA VAL A 39 5.65 4.68 -4.21
C VAL A 39 4.66 5.60 -4.95
N GLN A 40 4.22 6.67 -4.29
CA GLN A 40 3.28 7.63 -4.88
C GLN A 40 3.95 8.51 -5.96
N THR A 41 5.13 9.06 -5.65
CA THR A 41 5.85 9.98 -6.53
C THR A 41 6.36 9.30 -7.81
N MET A 42 6.66 8.00 -7.77
CA MET A 42 6.99 7.23 -8.98
C MET A 42 5.76 6.92 -9.86
N GLY A 43 4.54 7.25 -9.41
CA GLY A 43 3.30 6.96 -10.12
C GLY A 43 3.02 5.47 -10.27
N TYR A 44 3.47 4.65 -9.31
CA TYR A 44 3.38 3.18 -9.39
C TYR A 44 1.93 2.69 -9.38
N LEU A 45 1.10 3.32 -8.54
CA LEU A 45 -0.32 3.00 -8.44
C LEU A 45 -1.10 3.77 -9.51
N PRO A 46 -1.84 3.08 -10.39
CA PRO A 46 -2.60 3.76 -11.42
C PRO A 46 -3.70 4.61 -10.78
N GLY A 47 -3.80 5.87 -11.22
CA GLY A 47 -4.95 6.71 -10.94
C GLY A 47 -6.15 6.26 -11.76
N ILE A 48 -7.29 6.04 -11.10
CA ILE A 48 -8.52 5.60 -11.77
C ILE A 48 -9.40 6.81 -12.08
N ARG A 49 -10.09 6.77 -13.23
CA ARG A 49 -11.09 7.77 -13.59
C ARG A 49 -12.21 7.79 -12.53
N GLY A 50 -12.37 8.96 -11.91
CA GLY A 50 -13.23 9.15 -10.74
C GLY A 50 -12.46 9.76 -9.57
N GLY A 51 -11.16 9.49 -9.48
CA GLY A 51 -10.30 10.06 -8.44
C GLY A 51 -10.45 9.40 -7.07
N GLU A 52 -11.17 8.28 -6.99
CA GLU A 52 -11.57 7.65 -5.73
C GLU A 52 -10.95 6.27 -5.52
N ALA A 53 -9.90 5.92 -6.28
CA ALA A 53 -9.25 4.63 -6.17
C ALA A 53 -8.71 4.40 -4.76
N THR A 54 -9.11 3.29 -4.15
CA THR A 54 -8.66 2.88 -2.82
C THR A 54 -7.79 1.63 -2.91
N TRP A 55 -6.60 1.71 -2.32
CA TRP A 55 -5.61 0.64 -2.25
C TRP A 55 -5.36 0.27 -0.81
N ILE A 56 -5.43 -1.02 -0.51
CA ILE A 56 -5.06 -1.56 0.80
C ILE A 56 -3.56 -1.88 0.77
N ILE A 57 -2.83 -1.35 1.73
CA ILE A 57 -1.38 -1.59 1.88
C ILE A 57 -1.21 -2.84 2.74
N CYS A 58 -0.67 -3.91 2.17
CA CYS A 58 -0.40 -5.16 2.85
C CYS A 58 1.10 -5.44 2.94
N THR A 59 1.54 -5.99 4.07
CA THR A 59 2.81 -6.73 4.14
C THR A 59 2.55 -8.22 3.88
N SER A 60 3.59 -9.05 3.96
CA SER A 60 3.47 -10.50 3.90
C SER A 60 2.60 -11.10 5.03
N GLU A 61 2.38 -10.37 6.12
CA GLU A 61 1.59 -10.86 7.27
C GLU A 61 0.17 -10.29 7.32
N LYS A 62 -0.01 -8.99 7.06
CA LYS A 62 -1.27 -8.31 7.34
C LYS A 62 -1.44 -6.99 6.59
N PRO A 63 -2.68 -6.47 6.48
CA PRO A 63 -2.92 -5.10 6.08
C PRO A 63 -2.42 -4.11 7.14
N ILE A 64 -1.74 -3.06 6.69
CA ILE A 64 -1.06 -2.07 7.54
C ILE A 64 -1.55 -0.64 7.28
N GLY A 65 -2.44 -0.46 6.32
CA GLY A 65 -2.99 0.85 5.99
C GLY A 65 -3.77 0.89 4.69
N VAL A 66 -4.16 2.10 4.32
CA VAL A 66 -4.91 2.42 3.12
C VAL A 66 -4.29 3.64 2.44
N LEU A 67 -4.12 3.55 1.13
CA LEU A 67 -3.76 4.65 0.25
C LEU A 67 -4.97 4.93 -0.64
N ALA A 68 -5.52 6.13 -0.56
CA ALA A 68 -6.66 6.54 -1.38
C ALA A 68 -6.25 7.70 -2.28
N GLN A 69 -6.68 7.66 -3.54
CA GLN A 69 -6.32 8.67 -4.54
C GLN A 69 -6.84 10.07 -4.18
N GLN A 70 -7.94 10.15 -3.43
CA GLN A 70 -8.50 11.40 -2.91
C GLN A 70 -7.82 11.91 -1.62
N TRP A 71 -6.90 11.16 -1.02
CA TRP A 71 -6.17 11.59 0.17
C TRP A 71 -4.82 12.20 -0.21
N SER A 72 -4.41 13.21 0.56
CA SER A 72 -3.08 13.80 0.43
C SER A 72 -1.97 12.87 0.92
N GLU A 73 -2.28 12.01 1.89
CA GLU A 73 -1.35 11.06 2.50
C GLU A 73 -2.07 9.74 2.83
N PRO A 74 -1.35 8.60 2.78
CA PRO A 74 -1.88 7.31 3.20
C PRO A 74 -2.10 7.26 4.71
N LYS A 75 -3.11 6.50 5.15
CA LYS A 75 -3.39 6.25 6.57
C LYS A 75 -2.88 4.86 6.94
N LEU A 76 -2.06 4.78 7.98
CA LEU A 76 -1.48 3.52 8.47
C LEU A 76 -2.03 3.13 9.83
N THR A 77 -2.12 1.82 10.07
CA THR A 77 -2.41 1.25 11.40
C THR A 77 -1.15 1.05 12.24
N VAL A 78 0.02 1.22 11.62
CA VAL A 78 1.34 1.23 12.25
C VAL A 78 1.91 2.66 12.24
N PRO A 79 2.84 3.00 13.15
CA PRO A 79 3.46 4.33 13.15
C PRO A 79 4.20 4.62 11.83
N ALA A 80 3.78 5.65 11.10
CA ALA A 80 4.39 6.03 9.82
C ALA A 80 5.84 6.51 9.95
N ASP A 81 6.24 6.94 11.14
CA ASP A 81 7.59 7.38 11.48
C ASP A 81 8.53 6.24 11.90
N CYS A 82 8.04 4.99 11.92
CA CYS A 82 8.88 3.82 12.15
C CYS A 82 9.89 3.65 11.00
N MET A 83 11.14 3.31 11.35
CA MET A 83 12.18 3.06 10.36
C MET A 83 11.90 1.78 9.58
N VAL A 84 12.08 1.82 8.26
CA VAL A 84 11.82 0.66 7.38
C VAL A 84 12.69 -0.54 7.76
N GLY A 85 13.94 -0.31 8.18
CA GLY A 85 14.85 -1.38 8.61
C GLY A 85 14.38 -2.07 9.89
N GLU A 86 13.81 -1.33 10.83
CA GLU A 86 13.23 -1.89 12.06
C GLU A 86 11.92 -2.61 11.75
N TYR A 87 11.08 -2.00 10.92
CA TYR A 87 9.77 -2.54 10.56
C TYR A 87 9.87 -3.89 9.84
N PHE A 88 10.80 -4.00 8.89
CA PHE A 88 11.05 -5.23 8.14
C PHE A 88 12.16 -6.11 8.74
N ALA A 89 12.56 -5.89 10.00
CA ALA A 89 13.60 -6.70 10.64
C ALA A 89 13.20 -8.17 10.83
N SER A 90 11.89 -8.45 10.95
CA SER A 90 11.34 -9.78 11.25
C SER A 90 10.37 -10.32 10.20
N ILE A 91 10.12 -9.55 9.15
CA ILE A 91 9.21 -9.90 8.06
C ILE A 91 9.88 -9.60 6.73
N GLU A 92 9.42 -10.24 5.67
CA GLU A 92 9.91 -9.95 4.31
C GLU A 92 9.67 -8.46 3.97
N PRO A 93 10.68 -7.74 3.41
CA PRO A 93 10.54 -6.36 2.97
C PRO A 93 9.71 -6.28 1.69
N ARG A 94 8.42 -6.62 1.80
CA ARG A 94 7.45 -6.63 0.70
C ARG A 94 6.21 -5.82 1.06
N LEU A 95 5.76 -5.00 0.12
CA LEU A 95 4.46 -4.33 0.14
C LEU A 95 3.61 -4.80 -1.03
N LEU A 96 2.39 -5.23 -0.76
CA LEU A 96 1.37 -5.52 -1.76
C LEU A 96 0.26 -4.46 -1.65
N PHE A 97 0.01 -3.77 -2.75
CA PHE A 97 -1.09 -2.82 -2.86
C PHE A 97 -2.30 -3.51 -3.49
N ARG A 98 -3.23 -3.92 -2.64
CA ARG A 98 -4.46 -4.59 -3.09
C ARG A 98 -5.48 -3.57 -3.52
N TYR A 99 -5.97 -3.69 -4.75
CA TYR A 99 -7.03 -2.80 -5.23
C TYR A 99 -8.33 -3.16 -4.53
N TRP A 100 -8.98 -2.17 -3.90
CA TRP A 100 -10.28 -2.36 -3.28
C TRP A 100 -11.40 -1.93 -4.22
N CYS A 101 -11.75 -0.65 -4.25
CA CYS A 101 -12.70 -0.07 -5.20
C CYS A 101 -12.67 1.46 -5.18
N GLN A 102 -13.54 2.09 -5.98
CA GLN A 102 -13.81 3.53 -5.96
C GLN A 102 -14.96 3.87 -5.00
N LYS A 103 -14.84 3.51 -3.71
CA LYS A 103 -15.80 3.83 -2.65
C LYS A 103 -15.09 4.47 -1.45
N ASN A 104 -15.84 4.80 -0.40
CA ASN A 104 -15.33 5.51 0.77
C ASN A 104 -14.14 4.75 1.45
N PRO A 105 -12.91 5.28 1.36
CA PRO A 105 -11.70 4.64 1.89
C PRO A 105 -11.65 4.63 3.41
N ASP A 106 -12.40 5.51 4.10
CA ASP A 106 -12.44 5.53 5.56
C ASP A 106 -13.05 4.24 6.12
N GLN A 107 -14.06 3.66 5.45
CA GLN A 107 -14.66 2.41 5.88
C GLN A 107 -13.66 1.25 5.89
N VAL A 108 -12.80 1.18 4.88
CA VAL A 108 -11.74 0.15 4.79
C VAL A 108 -10.71 0.37 5.87
N PHE A 109 -10.28 1.61 6.05
CA PHE A 109 -9.29 1.93 7.07
C PHE A 109 -9.81 1.60 8.47
N ASP A 110 -11.06 1.91 8.78
CA ASP A 110 -11.69 1.58 10.06
C ASP A 110 -11.74 0.06 10.30
N HIS A 111 -12.03 -0.76 9.29
CA HIS A 111 -11.99 -2.22 9.40
C HIS A 111 -10.59 -2.75 9.69
N ILE A 112 -9.58 -2.28 8.94
CA ILE A 112 -8.19 -2.71 9.11
C ILE A 112 -7.65 -2.25 10.47
N LYS A 113 -8.02 -1.05 10.92
CA LYS A 113 -7.59 -0.48 12.20
C LYS A 113 -8.05 -1.30 13.40
N VAL A 114 -9.22 -1.93 13.33
CA VAL A 114 -9.70 -2.83 14.38
C VAL A 114 -9.18 -4.28 14.22
N GLY A 115 -8.34 -4.55 13.22
CA GLY A 115 -7.74 -5.86 12.96
C GLY A 115 -8.62 -6.82 12.17
N ASN A 116 -9.71 -6.33 11.59
CA ASN A 116 -10.56 -7.14 10.71
C ASN A 116 -9.96 -7.23 9.31
N GLU A 117 -10.37 -8.25 8.56
CA GLU A 117 -10.12 -8.29 7.12
C GLU A 117 -10.80 -7.11 6.41
N PRO A 118 -10.21 -6.62 5.30
CA PRO A 118 -10.84 -5.58 4.50
C PRO A 118 -12.23 -6.01 4.03
N PRO A 119 -13.23 -5.11 4.02
CA PRO A 119 -14.58 -5.46 3.61
C PRO A 119 -14.60 -5.94 2.16
N PRO A 120 -15.45 -6.92 1.81
CA PRO A 120 -15.61 -7.37 0.43
C PRO A 120 -16.10 -6.23 -0.48
N VAL A 121 -15.66 -6.25 -1.73
CA VAL A 121 -16.07 -5.30 -2.76
C VAL A 121 -17.38 -5.81 -3.36
N TYR A 122 -18.51 -5.24 -2.94
CA TYR A 122 -19.84 -5.51 -3.51
C TYR A 122 -20.19 -4.56 -4.64
#